data_AF-A0A2I8A5L1-F1
#
_entry.id   AF-A0A2I8A5L1-F1
#
_cell.length_a   1.000
_cell.length_b   1.000
_cell.length_c   1.000
_cell.angle_alpha   90.00
_cell.angle_beta   90.00
_cell.angle_gamma   90.00
#
_symmetry.space_group_name_H-M   'P 1'
#
loop_
_entity.id
_entity.type
_entity.pdbx_description
1 polymer ?
#
loop_
_entity_poly.entity_id
_entity_poly.type
_entity_poly.pdbx_seq_one_letter_code
_entity_poly.pdbx_strand_id
1 'polypeptide(L)'
;MLTNKFDQTLAAIELNAARKLNWDYQQFKEAFNFTVNDEAIEIAPNKNIFNEWEVQVLKQALLDYGFQYKKTVNDCVLVFEQDVQLR
;
A
#
# COMPACT_ATOMS: atom_id res chain seq x y z
N MET A 1 13.86 17.46 7.54
CA MET A 1 12.53 17.17 8.11
C MET A 1 11.58 16.67 7.01
N LEU A 2 11.94 15.56 6.34
CA LEU A 2 11.16 14.99 5.21
C LEU A 2 10.35 13.74 5.60
N THR A 3 10.70 13.09 6.72
CA THR A 3 10.03 11.89 7.24
C THR A 3 8.58 12.12 7.67
N ASN A 4 8.24 13.28 8.25
CA ASN A 4 6.89 13.56 8.74
C ASN A 4 5.78 13.60 7.66
N LYS A 5 6.11 13.80 6.38
CA LYS A 5 5.10 13.80 5.30
C LYS A 5 4.76 12.39 4.82
N PHE A 6 5.71 11.47 4.87
CA PHE A 6 5.52 10.12 4.34
C PHE A 6 4.63 9.28 5.26
N ASP A 7 4.81 9.38 6.58
CA ASP A 7 3.95 8.68 7.55
C ASP A 7 2.48 9.13 7.47
N GLN A 8 2.25 10.44 7.28
CA GLN A 8 0.89 10.97 7.08
C GLN A 8 0.28 10.49 5.76
N THR A 9 1.10 10.35 4.71
CA THR A 9 0.67 9.85 3.40
C THR A 9 0.35 8.36 3.47
N LEU A 10 1.17 7.58 4.19
CA LEU A 10 0.94 6.16 4.42
C LEU A 10 -0.37 5.92 5.17
N ALA A 11 -0.59 6.59 6.30
CA ALA A 11 -1.82 6.42 7.07
C ALA A 11 -3.08 6.77 6.24
N ALA A 12 -2.98 7.76 5.35
CA ALA A 12 -4.06 8.12 4.44
C ALA A 12 -4.29 7.05 3.35
N ILE A 13 -3.22 6.46 2.80
CA ILE A 13 -3.29 5.32 1.88
C ILE A 13 -3.93 4.11 2.56
N GLU A 14 -3.46 3.74 3.75
CA GLU A 14 -3.97 2.62 4.53
C GLU A 14 -5.47 2.78 4.82
N LEU A 15 -5.88 3.98 5.25
CA LEU A 15 -7.28 4.29 5.51
C LEU A 15 -8.15 4.26 4.24
N ASN A 16 -7.64 4.79 3.12
CA ASN A 16 -8.35 4.77 1.84
C ASN A 16 -8.51 3.32 1.32
N ALA A 17 -7.45 2.51 1.43
CA ALA A 17 -7.49 1.10 1.07
C ALA A 17 -8.47 0.31 1.95
N ALA A 18 -8.42 0.49 3.28
CA ALA A 18 -9.38 -0.14 4.20
C ALA A 18 -10.83 0.23 3.86
N ARG A 19 -11.08 1.51 3.55
CA ARG A 19 -12.41 2.00 3.13
C ARG A 19 -12.87 1.36 1.82
N LYS A 20 -12.02 1.27 0.80
CA LYS A 20 -12.36 0.64 -0.48
C LYS A 20 -12.57 -0.87 -0.35
N LEU A 21 -11.88 -1.52 0.59
CA LEU A 21 -12.07 -2.93 0.94
C LEU A 21 -13.32 -3.16 1.81
N ASN A 22 -13.93 -2.10 2.32
CA ASN A 22 -15.00 -2.15 3.31
C ASN A 22 -14.59 -2.95 4.56
N TRP A 23 -13.33 -2.77 4.99
CA TRP A 23 -12.76 -3.41 6.17
C TRP A 23 -12.53 -2.39 7.27
N ASP A 24 -12.63 -2.85 8.52
CA ASP A 24 -12.18 -2.06 9.64
C ASP A 24 -10.67 -1.81 9.55
N TYR A 25 -10.23 -0.61 9.93
CA TYR A 25 -8.81 -0.26 9.88
C TYR A 25 -7.94 -1.25 10.66
N GLN A 26 -8.45 -1.78 11.78
CA GLN A 26 -7.77 -2.80 12.55
C GLN A 26 -7.63 -4.12 11.78
N GLN A 27 -8.71 -4.60 11.13
CA GLN A 27 -8.66 -5.79 10.28
C GLN A 27 -7.69 -5.62 9.11
N PHE A 28 -7.65 -4.42 8.53
CA PHE A 28 -6.72 -4.08 7.47
C PHE A 28 -5.26 -4.15 7.92
N LYS A 29 -4.92 -3.57 9.09
CA LYS A 29 -3.57 -3.63 9.67
C LYS A 29 -3.17 -5.03 10.11
N GLU A 30 -4.14 -5.86 10.52
CA GLU A 30 -3.89 -7.26 10.83
C GLU A 30 -3.68 -8.09 9.57
N ALA A 31 -4.34 -7.76 8.47
CA ALA A 31 -4.26 -8.48 7.21
C ALA A 31 -3.06 -8.07 6.33
N PHE A 32 -2.62 -6.82 6.41
CA PHE A 32 -1.54 -6.27 5.59
C PHE A 32 -0.53 -5.51 6.44
N ASN A 33 0.74 -5.83 6.22
CA ASN A 33 1.86 -5.12 6.79
C ASN A 33 2.43 -4.17 5.74
N PHE A 34 2.47 -2.89 6.08
CA PHE A 34 3.00 -1.83 5.22
C PHE A 34 4.38 -1.45 5.74
N THR A 35 5.37 -1.57 4.86
CA THR A 35 6.74 -1.12 5.10
C THR A 35 7.04 -0.01 4.10
N VAL A 36 7.44 1.16 4.61
CA VAL A 36 7.90 2.25 3.77
C VAL A 36 9.43 2.23 3.74
N ASN A 37 9.97 2.15 2.54
CA ASN A 37 11.38 2.41 2.23
C ASN A 37 11.51 3.81 1.59
N ASP A 38 12.74 4.32 1.46
CA ASP A 38 13.03 5.71 1.04
C ASP A 38 12.26 6.19 -0.21
N GLU A 39 11.90 5.29 -1.13
CA GLU A 39 11.16 5.61 -2.38
C GLU A 39 10.02 4.64 -2.71
N ALA A 40 9.74 3.66 -1.84
CA ALA A 40 8.82 2.57 -2.12
C ALA A 40 7.96 2.18 -0.91
N ILE A 41 6.73 1.75 -1.18
CA ILE A 41 5.82 1.12 -0.23
C ILE A 41 5.77 -0.38 -0.55
N GLU A 42 6.17 -1.18 0.42
CA GLU A 42 6.08 -2.63 0.37
C GLU A 42 4.87 -3.08 1.20
N ILE A 43 4.02 -3.91 0.61
CA ILE A 43 2.82 -4.43 1.24
C ILE A 43 2.93 -5.95 1.27
N ALA A 44 3.01 -6.51 2.47
CA ALA A 44 3.02 -7.94 2.69
C ALA A 44 1.69 -8.36 3.35
N PRO A 45 1.01 -9.42 2.90
CA PRO A 45 -0.15 -9.95 3.56
C PRO A 45 0.35 -10.71 4.79
N ASN A 46 -0.28 -10.48 5.92
CA ASN A 46 -0.04 -11.28 7.13
C ASN A 46 -0.78 -12.63 7.05
N LYS A 47 -1.65 -12.78 6.06
CA LYS A 47 -2.32 -14.02 5.70
C LYS A 47 -1.60 -14.72 4.55
N ASN A 48 -1.77 -16.04 4.44
CA ASN A 48 -1.05 -16.88 3.48
C ASN A 48 -1.15 -16.43 2.01
N ILE A 49 -2.23 -15.75 1.58
CA ILE A 49 -2.44 -15.38 0.18
C ILE A 49 -3.23 -14.06 0.07
N PHE A 50 -2.82 -13.19 -0.87
CA PHE A 50 -3.63 -12.05 -1.32
C PHE A 50 -4.83 -12.51 -2.15
N ASN A 51 -6.01 -11.97 -1.88
CA ASN A 51 -7.11 -12.09 -2.84
C ASN A 51 -6.85 -11.13 -4.02
N GLU A 52 -7.12 -11.57 -5.25
CA GLU A 52 -6.93 -10.75 -6.45
C GLU A 52 -7.69 -9.42 -6.36
N TRP A 53 -8.91 -9.45 -5.80
CA TRP A 53 -9.70 -8.26 -5.50
C TRP A 53 -8.96 -7.29 -4.58
N GLU A 54 -8.35 -7.79 -3.51
CA GLU A 54 -7.63 -6.97 -2.54
C GLU A 54 -6.41 -6.31 -3.19
N VAL A 55 -5.67 -7.06 -4.02
CA VAL A 55 -4.54 -6.52 -4.78
C VAL A 55 -4.99 -5.39 -5.70
N GLN A 56 -6.12 -5.55 -6.40
CA GLN A 56 -6.64 -4.49 -7.27
C GLN A 56 -7.04 -3.25 -6.48
N VAL A 57 -7.71 -3.41 -5.34
CA VAL A 57 -8.08 -2.29 -4.48
C VAL A 57 -6.85 -1.58 -3.92
N LEU A 58 -5.83 -2.32 -3.47
CA LEU A 58 -4.55 -1.75 -3.04
C LEU A 58 -3.87 -0.98 -4.17
N LYS A 59 -3.81 -1.55 -5.38
CA LYS A 59 -3.26 -0.86 -6.55
C LYS A 59 -3.95 0.47 -6.84
N GLN A 60 -5.28 0.50 -6.80
CA GLN A 60 -6.06 1.74 -7.00
C GLN A 60 -5.84 2.73 -5.85
N ALA A 61 -5.87 2.24 -4.60
CA ALA A 61 -5.68 3.08 -3.44
C ALA A 61 -4.29 3.74 -3.43
N LEU A 62 -3.23 3.03 -3.84
CA LEU A 62 -1.88 3.58 -3.95
C LEU A 62 -1.73 4.51 -5.17
N LEU A 63 -2.38 4.18 -6.29
CA LEU A 63 -2.38 5.01 -7.49
C LEU A 63 -2.99 6.40 -7.23
N ASP A 64 -4.05 6.48 -6.41
CA ASP A 64 -4.69 7.74 -6.01
C ASP A 64 -3.70 8.71 -5.30
N TYR A 65 -2.63 8.18 -4.71
CA TYR A 65 -1.57 8.96 -4.04
C TYR A 65 -0.27 9.04 -4.85
N GLY A 66 -0.27 8.60 -6.11
CA GLY A 66 0.90 8.65 -7.00
C GLY A 66 1.89 7.49 -6.84
N PHE A 67 1.49 6.40 -6.17
CA PHE A 67 2.28 5.18 -6.08
C PHE A 67 1.83 4.16 -7.13
N GLN A 68 2.75 3.69 -7.96
CA GLN A 68 2.48 2.68 -8.97
C GLN A 68 3.05 1.33 -8.55
N TYR A 69 2.30 0.27 -8.86
CA TYR A 69 2.78 -1.09 -8.65
C TYR A 69 4.01 -1.35 -9.53
N LYS A 70 5.12 -1.74 -8.90
CA LYS A 70 6.38 -2.02 -9.57
C LYS A 70 6.54 -3.51 -9.84
N LYS A 71 6.48 -4.33 -8.79
CA LYS A 71 6.74 -5.77 -8.84
C LYS A 71 6.21 -6.46 -7.59
N THR A 72 6.07 -7.78 -7.67
CA THR A 72 5.89 -8.63 -6.49
C THR A 72 7.22 -9.32 -6.17
N VAL A 73 7.64 -9.27 -4.92
CA VAL A 73 8.82 -9.97 -4.39
C VAL A 73 8.34 -11.21 -3.63
N ASN A 74 8.98 -12.36 -3.87
CA ASN A 74 8.69 -13.64 -3.21
C ASN A 74 7.21 -14.08 -3.32
N ASP A 75 6.50 -13.67 -4.38
CA ASP A 75 5.06 -13.92 -4.60
C ASP A 75 4.12 -13.44 -3.48
N CYS A 76 4.66 -12.76 -2.47
CA CYS A 76 3.97 -12.37 -1.25
C CYS A 76 4.14 -10.89 -0.91
N VAL A 77 5.07 -10.14 -1.51
CA VAL A 77 5.28 -8.73 -1.16
C VAL A 77 5.05 -7.86 -2.39
N LEU A 78 4.01 -7.05 -2.35
CA LEU A 78 3.72 -6.08 -3.42
C LEU A 78 4.57 -4.84 -3.18
N VAL A 79 5.40 -4.49 -4.14
CA VAL A 79 6.24 -3.28 -4.10
C VAL A 79 5.64 -2.21 -4.99
N PHE A 80 5.42 -1.05 -4.42
CA PHE A 80 4.92 0.14 -5.09
C PHE A 80 5.96 1.24 -4.97
N GLU A 81 6.27 1.91 -6.07
CA GLU A 81 7.20 3.04 -6.08
C GLU A 81 6.42 4.32 -6.33
N GLN A 82 6.85 5.42 -5.71
CA GLN A 82 6.27 6.72 -6.00
C GLN A 82 6.70 7.12 -7.41
N ASP A 83 5.78 7.09 -8.37
CA ASP A 83 6.10 7.53 -9.73
C ASP A 83 5.96 9.05 -9.76
N VAL A 84 7.05 9.74 -9.41
CA VAL A 84 7.14 11.21 -9.47
C VAL A 84 7.31 11.65 -10.93
N GLN A 85 6.44 11.21 -11.84
CA GLN A 85 6.26 11.88 -13.13
C GLN A 85 5.36 13.11 -12.92
N LEU A 86 5.82 14.04 -12.08
CA LEU A 86 5.47 15.45 -12.22
C LEU A 86 6.25 15.95 -13.43
N ARG A 87 5.61 15.89 -14.60
CA ARG A 87 6.05 16.65 -15.77
C ARG A 87 5.48 18.05 -15.73
#